data_AF-A0A9F2IDE7-F1
#
_entry.id   AF-A0A9F2IDE7-F1
#
_cell.length_a   1.000
_cell.length_b   1.000
_cell.length_c   1.000
_cell.angle_alpha   90.00
_cell.angle_beta   90.00
_cell.angle_gamma   90.00
#
_symmetry.space_group_name_H-M   'P 1'
#
loop_
_entity.id
_entity.type
_entity.pdbx_description
1 polymer ?
#
loop_
_entity_poly.entity_id
_entity_poly.type
_entity_poly.pdbx_seq_one_letter_code
_entity_poly.pdbx_strand_id
1 'polypeptide(L)'
;MVDVELFYKDTSDHSISSEEEDMLVRSCSNLNVSFGYHCDSYQSFSPENDHGNDISPKNMFGTNTMMGSRNGSFTCLSGAAISANFTLANTNICNGLIGEEILPELDSPNSFRKIISSPSMSRLDSFSTSQGSPVSTESSIFEISKNIWRSSAPTTVSSNFLTNTEVKMAGGAAGEDRVQAVCSEKNGWLICGIYDGFNGRDAADFLAVTLYDNIVYYLYLLENRIRQQNGLYNSSESSLNGLKSELTLAMRNSENEGIKFSETFRSGVLNCLSTAVEQAENDFLCMVEQEMDDRPDLVSVGSCILVVLLQGTDLCILNMGDSRAVLASMPYVENGALKATQLTETHSLENPLEYQKLLAEHPNDSSVVRGNKIKGKLKVTRAFGVGYLKQRKFNDALMGILRVRDLSSPPYVYTNPHTLSHKVTDDDLFVVLGSDGLFDFFSNDEVVRLVYQFMHDNPMGDPAKYLIEQLILKAAKEAALTAEELMRIPVGSRRKYHDDVTVIVIILGNAQRTMTASTSL
;
A
#
# COMPACT_ATOMS: atom_id res chain seq x y z
N MET A 1 -53.16 -31.73 -17.56
CA MET A 1 -54.28 -30.90 -18.07
C MET A 1 -54.72 -29.96 -16.96
N VAL A 2 -54.31 -28.69 -16.94
CA VAL A 2 -53.70 -27.90 -18.03
C VAL A 2 -52.31 -27.40 -17.61
N ASP A 3 -51.40 -27.34 -18.57
CA ASP A 3 -49.99 -27.05 -18.38
C ASP A 3 -49.71 -25.55 -18.23
N VAL A 4 -48.60 -25.22 -17.56
CA VAL A 4 -48.11 -23.85 -17.34
C VAL A 4 -46.72 -23.74 -17.94
N GLU A 5 -46.62 -23.19 -19.14
CA GLU A 5 -45.36 -23.02 -19.86
C GLU A 5 -45.41 -21.70 -20.66
N LEU A 6 -44.69 -20.68 -20.19
CA LEU A 6 -44.21 -19.49 -20.94
C LEU A 6 -43.68 -18.44 -19.96
N PHE A 7 -42.37 -18.44 -19.70
CA PHE A 7 -41.51 -17.26 -19.48
C PHE A 7 -40.06 -17.71 -19.18
N TYR A 8 -39.43 -18.35 -20.16
CA TYR A 8 -37.97 -18.26 -20.32
C TYR A 8 -37.70 -17.21 -21.40
N LYS A 9 -36.84 -16.25 -21.10
CA LYS A 9 -36.35 -15.26 -22.06
C LYS A 9 -34.85 -15.10 -21.84
N ASP A 10 -34.11 -15.13 -22.94
CA ASP A 10 -32.69 -15.44 -22.94
C ASP A 10 -31.83 -14.44 -22.18
N THR A 11 -30.97 -14.95 -21.29
CA THR A 11 -29.73 -14.29 -20.86
C THR A 11 -28.61 -14.82 -21.75
N SER A 12 -28.34 -14.12 -22.85
CA SER A 12 -27.18 -14.42 -23.69
C SER A 12 -25.91 -13.89 -23.03
N ASP A 13 -25.05 -14.79 -22.56
CA ASP A 13 -23.69 -14.45 -22.15
C ASP A 13 -22.93 -13.86 -23.33
N HIS A 14 -22.60 -12.57 -23.26
CA HIS A 14 -21.60 -11.97 -24.14
C HIS A 14 -20.21 -12.29 -23.60
N SER A 15 -19.69 -13.46 -23.99
CA SER A 15 -18.26 -13.75 -23.92
C SER A 15 -17.51 -12.70 -24.74
N ILE A 16 -16.61 -11.96 -24.09
CA ILE A 16 -15.72 -10.98 -24.73
C ILE A 16 -14.90 -11.72 -25.81
N SER A 17 -14.74 -11.08 -26.97
CA SER A 17 -14.01 -11.71 -28.08
C SER A 17 -12.49 -11.53 -27.91
N SER A 18 -11.71 -12.50 -28.40
CA SER A 18 -10.23 -12.43 -28.32
C SER A 18 -9.64 -11.24 -29.09
N GLU A 19 -10.37 -10.67 -30.05
CA GLU A 19 -9.96 -9.45 -30.76
C GLU A 19 -10.14 -8.18 -29.91
N GLU A 20 -11.15 -8.13 -29.03
CA GLU A 20 -11.27 -7.07 -28.03
C GLU A 20 -10.17 -7.18 -26.97
N GLU A 21 -9.84 -8.40 -26.55
CA GLU A 21 -8.75 -8.71 -25.60
C GLU A 21 -7.38 -8.27 -26.14
N ASP A 22 -7.05 -8.58 -27.40
CA ASP A 22 -5.81 -8.15 -28.07
C ASP A 22 -5.75 -6.61 -28.32
N MET A 23 -6.90 -5.94 -28.48
CA MET A 23 -6.95 -4.47 -28.54
C MET A 23 -6.77 -3.83 -27.15
N LEU A 24 -7.28 -4.43 -26.09
CA LEU A 24 -7.17 -3.93 -24.72
C LEU A 24 -5.72 -3.85 -24.22
N VAL A 25 -4.91 -4.87 -24.54
CA VAL A 25 -3.45 -4.88 -24.27
C VAL A 25 -2.74 -3.67 -24.87
N ARG A 26 -3.28 -3.09 -25.95
CA ARG A 26 -2.74 -1.88 -26.62
C ARG A 26 -3.37 -0.57 -26.13
N SER A 27 -4.59 -0.56 -25.59
CA SER A 27 -5.22 0.66 -25.06
C SER A 27 -4.79 0.96 -23.62
N CYS A 28 -4.51 -0.08 -22.83
CA CYS A 28 -4.08 0.02 -21.42
C CYS A 28 -2.55 -0.04 -21.24
N SER A 29 -1.78 0.22 -22.31
CA SER A 29 -0.31 0.29 -22.26
C SER A 29 0.25 1.46 -21.44
N ASN A 30 -0.59 2.45 -21.11
CA ASN A 30 -0.21 3.71 -20.48
C ASN A 30 -0.85 3.85 -19.09
N LEU A 31 -0.58 2.90 -18.19
CA LEU A 31 -0.80 3.09 -16.76
C LEU A 31 0.18 4.13 -16.20
N ASN A 32 -0.18 4.80 -15.10
CA ASN A 32 0.74 5.70 -14.40
C ASN A 32 1.76 4.92 -13.57
N VAL A 33 1.37 3.75 -13.06
CA VAL A 33 2.22 2.83 -12.30
C VAL A 33 1.90 1.39 -12.72
N SER A 34 2.93 0.57 -12.94
CA SER A 34 2.82 -0.89 -13.17
C SER A 34 4.16 -1.55 -12.86
N PHE A 35 4.30 -2.12 -11.66
CA PHE A 35 5.49 -2.82 -11.21
C PHE A 35 5.18 -4.25 -10.78
N GLY A 36 6.14 -5.15 -10.99
CA GLY A 36 6.09 -6.53 -10.52
C GLY A 36 7.37 -6.94 -9.81
N TYR A 37 7.25 -7.85 -8.84
CA TYR A 37 8.36 -8.46 -8.13
C TYR A 37 8.17 -9.97 -8.06
N HIS A 38 9.22 -10.71 -8.38
CA HIS A 38 9.29 -12.16 -8.20
C HIS A 38 10.48 -12.47 -7.29
N CYS A 39 10.28 -13.30 -6.27
CA CYS A 39 11.34 -13.64 -5.33
C CYS A 39 12.43 -14.50 -5.99
N ASP A 40 13.69 -14.05 -5.98
CA ASP A 40 14.82 -14.66 -6.71
C ASP A 40 15.05 -16.14 -6.32
N SER A 41 14.63 -16.52 -5.10
CA SER A 41 14.72 -17.89 -4.56
C SER A 41 13.93 -18.97 -5.33
N TYR A 42 13.05 -18.60 -6.26
CA TYR A 42 12.29 -19.52 -7.11
C TYR A 42 12.89 -19.71 -8.51
N GLN A 43 13.89 -18.92 -8.91
CA GLN A 43 14.38 -18.85 -10.30
C GLN A 43 15.35 -19.97 -10.73
N SER A 44 15.35 -21.11 -10.01
CA SER A 44 16.29 -22.23 -10.23
C SER A 44 15.79 -23.28 -11.23
N PHE A 45 15.30 -22.84 -12.39
CA PHE A 45 15.01 -23.68 -13.56
C PHE A 45 15.32 -22.98 -14.88
N SER A 46 16.60 -22.76 -15.15
CA SER A 46 17.10 -22.58 -16.52
C SER A 46 17.45 -23.96 -17.10
N PRO A 47 16.86 -24.41 -18.22
CA PRO A 47 17.31 -25.61 -18.89
C PRO A 47 18.65 -25.32 -19.60
N GLU A 48 19.75 -25.81 -19.06
CA GLU A 48 21.00 -25.86 -19.82
C GLU A 48 20.82 -26.80 -21.01
N ASN A 49 21.26 -26.35 -22.19
CA ASN A 49 21.27 -27.16 -23.39
C ASN A 49 22.26 -28.32 -23.21
N ASP A 50 21.78 -29.56 -23.25
CA ASP A 50 22.64 -30.70 -23.59
C ASP A 50 22.04 -31.52 -24.74
N HIS A 51 22.91 -32.12 -25.54
CA HIS A 51 22.60 -32.65 -26.84
C HIS A 51 21.96 -34.05 -26.79
N GLY A 52 20.76 -34.14 -27.36
CA GLY A 52 20.27 -35.27 -28.16
C GLY A 52 20.47 -36.71 -27.66
N ASN A 53 19.39 -37.34 -27.23
CA ASN A 53 18.98 -38.65 -27.76
C ASN A 53 17.49 -38.94 -27.49
N ASP A 54 16.79 -39.47 -28.49
CA ASP A 54 15.38 -39.87 -28.42
C ASP A 54 15.16 -41.10 -27.52
N ILE A 55 14.46 -40.96 -26.39
CA ILE A 55 13.69 -42.04 -25.76
C ILE A 55 12.36 -41.49 -25.20
N SER A 56 11.28 -42.24 -25.43
CA SER A 56 9.88 -41.93 -25.08
C SER A 56 9.61 -41.53 -23.61
N PRO A 57 8.57 -40.71 -23.34
CA PRO A 57 8.21 -40.30 -21.97
C PRO A 57 7.55 -41.45 -21.19
N LYS A 58 8.33 -42.09 -20.30
CA LYS A 58 7.82 -42.91 -19.20
C LYS A 58 8.60 -42.64 -17.92
N ASN A 59 7.86 -42.30 -16.86
CA ASN A 59 8.26 -42.30 -15.46
C ASN A 59 9.58 -41.60 -15.11
N MET A 60 9.50 -40.34 -14.67
CA MET A 60 10.50 -39.78 -13.76
C MET A 60 9.86 -39.05 -12.56
N PHE A 61 9.00 -39.77 -11.83
CA PHE A 61 8.70 -39.45 -10.44
C PHE A 61 9.95 -39.72 -9.58
N GLY A 62 10.85 -38.75 -9.54
CA GLY A 62 12.04 -38.78 -8.68
C GLY A 62 11.73 -38.22 -7.30
N THR A 63 11.36 -39.08 -6.36
CA THR A 63 11.27 -38.71 -4.94
C THR A 63 12.66 -38.41 -4.38
N ASN A 64 13.07 -37.13 -4.38
CA ASN A 64 14.29 -36.69 -3.71
C ASN A 64 13.97 -35.66 -2.63
N THR A 65 13.90 -36.14 -1.39
CA THR A 65 13.88 -35.37 -0.16
C THR A 65 15.19 -34.58 -0.01
N MET A 66 15.19 -33.30 -0.37
CA MET A 66 16.18 -32.34 0.14
C MET A 66 15.48 -31.32 1.05
N MET A 67 15.60 -31.54 2.36
CA MET A 67 15.15 -30.59 3.38
C MET A 67 16.05 -29.34 3.38
N GLY A 68 15.72 -28.39 2.50
CA GLY A 68 16.22 -27.01 2.56
C GLY A 68 15.08 -26.09 3.01
N SER A 69 15.21 -25.47 4.19
CA SER A 69 14.26 -24.49 4.74
C SER A 69 14.22 -23.24 3.84
N ARG A 70 13.27 -23.23 2.89
CA ARG A 70 12.96 -22.10 1.99
C ARG A 70 11.95 -21.18 2.69
N ASN A 71 12.42 -20.02 3.15
CA ASN A 71 11.69 -19.11 4.05
C ASN A 71 11.21 -17.83 3.33
N GLY A 72 10.46 -17.97 2.23
CA GLY A 72 9.81 -16.84 1.57
C GLY A 72 8.39 -16.63 2.10
N SER A 73 8.10 -15.45 2.66
CA SER A 73 6.75 -15.08 3.13
C SER A 73 5.74 -14.88 2.00
N PHE A 74 6.23 -14.49 0.84
CA PHE A 74 5.49 -14.27 -0.39
C PHE A 74 6.33 -14.79 -1.58
N THR A 75 5.65 -15.09 -2.69
CA THR A 75 6.30 -15.58 -3.92
C THR A 75 6.44 -14.49 -4.98
N CYS A 76 5.39 -13.68 -5.13
CA CYS A 76 5.28 -12.62 -6.11
C CYS A 76 4.42 -11.48 -5.56
N LEU A 77 4.62 -10.29 -6.11
CA LEU A 77 3.92 -9.06 -5.82
C LEU A 77 3.70 -8.33 -7.15
N SER A 78 2.50 -7.81 -7.40
CA SER A 78 2.28 -6.84 -8.48
C SER A 78 1.54 -5.62 -7.95
N GLY A 79 1.82 -4.46 -8.53
CA GLY A 79 1.23 -3.19 -8.14
C GLY A 79 0.99 -2.32 -9.36
N ALA A 80 -0.19 -1.72 -9.44
CA ALA A 80 -0.59 -0.93 -10.59
C ALA A 80 -1.45 0.26 -10.12
N ALA A 81 -1.41 1.36 -10.85
CA ALA A 81 -2.26 2.52 -10.57
C ALA A 81 -2.56 3.35 -11.84
N ILE A 82 -3.74 3.97 -11.85
CA ILE A 82 -4.22 4.85 -12.93
C ILE A 82 -4.90 6.09 -12.36
N SER A 83 -4.60 7.25 -12.94
CA SER A 83 -5.22 8.51 -12.54
C SER A 83 -6.50 8.84 -13.31
N ALA A 84 -7.49 9.34 -12.58
CA ALA A 84 -8.68 10.00 -13.09
C ALA A 84 -8.47 11.50 -13.36
N ASN A 85 -7.71 12.22 -12.53
CA ASN A 85 -7.49 13.68 -12.60
C ASN A 85 -8.77 14.55 -12.47
N PHE A 86 -8.79 15.63 -11.69
CA PHE A 86 -7.75 16.24 -10.85
C PHE A 86 -8.45 17.15 -9.84
N THR A 87 -8.03 17.12 -8.56
CA THR A 87 -8.59 18.02 -7.55
C THR A 87 -7.79 19.33 -7.51
N LEU A 88 -8.50 20.45 -7.34
CA LEU A 88 -8.14 21.80 -7.85
C LEU A 88 -6.90 22.49 -7.25
N ALA A 89 -6.06 21.81 -6.48
CA ALA A 89 -4.82 22.35 -5.92
C ALA A 89 -3.60 21.98 -6.80
N ASN A 90 -3.02 22.99 -7.47
CA ASN A 90 -1.63 22.89 -7.92
C ASN A 90 -0.72 22.89 -6.67
N THR A 91 -0.31 21.70 -6.26
CA THR A 91 0.48 21.47 -5.05
C THR A 91 1.92 21.96 -5.25
N ASN A 92 2.20 23.16 -4.75
CA ASN A 92 3.52 23.78 -4.80
C ASN A 92 4.44 23.39 -3.63
N ILE A 93 4.03 22.50 -2.72
CA ILE A 93 5.04 21.87 -1.85
C ILE A 93 6.01 21.11 -2.77
N CYS A 94 7.30 21.31 -2.54
CA CYS A 94 8.37 20.91 -3.46
C CYS A 94 8.28 21.54 -4.87
N ASN A 95 7.66 22.72 -5.07
CA ASN A 95 7.60 23.45 -6.35
C ASN A 95 7.08 22.62 -7.56
N GLY A 96 6.26 21.59 -7.33
CA GLY A 96 5.83 20.66 -8.38
C GLY A 96 6.94 19.72 -8.90
N LEU A 97 8.02 19.51 -8.13
CA LEU A 97 9.17 18.67 -8.49
C LEU A 97 8.91 17.16 -8.38
N ILE A 98 7.79 16.73 -7.80
CA ILE A 98 7.46 15.29 -7.65
C ILE A 98 6.66 14.84 -8.88
N GLY A 99 7.29 14.07 -9.75
CA GLY A 99 6.72 13.55 -11.00
C GLY A 99 5.86 12.30 -10.81
N GLU A 100 5.89 11.40 -11.79
CA GLU A 100 5.33 10.04 -11.68
C GLU A 100 6.17 9.16 -10.74
N GLU A 101 7.50 9.38 -10.73
CA GLU A 101 8.43 8.92 -9.67
C GLU A 101 8.30 9.84 -8.44
N ILE A 102 8.09 9.24 -7.25
CA ILE A 102 7.96 10.00 -5.99
C ILE A 102 9.36 10.34 -5.46
N LEU A 103 10.23 9.33 -5.48
CA LEU A 103 11.62 9.42 -5.04
C LEU A 103 12.49 8.81 -6.15
N PRO A 104 12.80 9.54 -7.24
CA PRO A 104 13.52 9.01 -8.40
C PRO A 104 14.83 8.27 -8.10
N GLU A 105 15.53 8.57 -7.01
CA GLU A 105 16.76 7.86 -6.61
C GLU A 105 16.50 6.53 -5.88
N LEU A 106 15.27 6.28 -5.43
CA LEU A 106 14.87 5.20 -4.53
C LEU A 106 13.78 4.29 -5.12
N ASP A 107 12.78 4.85 -5.83
CA ASP A 107 11.67 4.11 -6.43
C ASP A 107 11.61 4.21 -7.96
N SER A 108 10.66 3.47 -8.55
CA SER A 108 10.23 3.60 -9.94
C SER A 108 8.80 3.10 -10.07
N PRO A 109 7.96 3.76 -10.90
CA PRO A 109 6.59 3.35 -11.16
C PRO A 109 6.52 2.04 -11.95
N ASN A 110 7.62 1.66 -12.63
CA ASN A 110 7.64 0.57 -13.60
C ASN A 110 8.54 -0.61 -13.19
N SER A 111 9.27 -0.52 -12.07
CA SER A 111 10.28 -1.50 -11.70
C SER A 111 10.78 -1.36 -10.26
N PHE A 112 11.20 -2.45 -9.64
CA PHE A 112 11.97 -2.37 -8.39
C PHE A 112 13.39 -1.86 -8.62
N ARG A 113 13.79 -0.80 -7.88
CA ARG A 113 15.17 -0.33 -7.79
C ARG A 113 15.86 -0.87 -6.54
N LYS A 114 17.17 -1.11 -6.65
CA LYS A 114 18.03 -1.62 -5.58
C LYS A 114 18.63 -0.46 -4.81
N ILE A 115 18.30 -0.32 -3.54
CA ILE A 115 18.82 0.73 -2.66
C ILE A 115 19.96 0.14 -1.81
N ILE A 116 21.11 0.81 -1.83
CA ILE A 116 22.21 0.55 -0.90
C ILE A 116 22.14 1.57 0.23
N SER A 117 21.85 1.09 1.43
CA SER A 117 21.89 1.88 2.65
C SER A 117 23.33 2.32 2.98
N SER A 118 23.71 3.58 2.73
CA SER A 118 25.04 4.09 3.07
C SER A 118 25.08 4.69 4.48
N PRO A 119 26.03 4.29 5.35
CA PRO A 119 26.11 4.78 6.73
C PRO A 119 26.96 6.07 6.85
N SER A 120 26.54 7.17 6.22
CA SER A 120 27.16 8.49 6.46
C SER A 120 26.28 9.67 6.05
N MET A 121 25.58 10.27 7.00
CA MET A 121 25.11 11.67 6.94
C MET A 121 25.26 12.29 8.33
N SER A 122 26.41 12.92 8.56
CA SER A 122 26.73 13.60 9.82
C SER A 122 26.09 14.98 9.87
N ARG A 123 25.17 15.21 10.82
CA ARG A 123 24.77 16.57 11.20
C ARG A 123 25.94 17.27 11.92
N LEU A 124 26.76 18.04 11.20
CA LEU A 124 27.50 19.20 11.70
C LEU A 124 28.24 19.94 10.56
N ASP A 125 28.58 21.20 10.83
CA ASP A 125 29.41 22.12 10.02
C ASP A 125 28.85 22.65 8.68
N SER A 126 27.95 23.63 8.79
CA SER A 126 27.85 24.76 7.83
C SER A 126 27.23 26.04 8.44
N PHE A 127 27.69 26.43 9.63
CA PHE A 127 27.65 27.84 10.04
C PHE A 127 29.01 28.49 9.78
N SER A 128 29.29 28.82 8.52
CA SER A 128 30.41 29.69 8.16
C SER A 128 30.06 30.53 6.93
N THR A 129 30.06 31.84 7.10
CA THR A 129 29.79 32.83 6.06
C THR A 129 31.04 33.07 5.21
N SER A 130 31.00 32.75 3.91
CA SER A 130 31.79 33.49 2.90
C SER A 130 31.27 33.25 1.47
N GLN A 131 31.68 34.13 0.55
CA GLN A 131 31.15 34.26 -0.80
C GLN A 131 31.78 33.28 -1.81
N GLY A 132 31.02 32.91 -2.84
CA GLY A 132 31.55 33.00 -4.22
C GLY A 132 31.57 31.74 -5.09
N SER A 133 30.75 31.79 -6.15
CA SER A 133 30.89 31.09 -7.44
C SER A 133 30.26 29.68 -7.58
N PRO A 134 29.76 29.31 -8.79
CA PRO A 134 28.96 28.10 -9.00
C PRO A 134 29.74 26.93 -9.64
N VAL A 135 29.28 25.68 -9.39
CA VAL A 135 29.18 24.53 -10.32
C VAL A 135 29.00 23.22 -9.51
N SER A 136 27.81 22.61 -9.61
CA SER A 136 27.54 21.14 -9.60
C SER A 136 26.04 20.89 -9.36
N THR A 137 25.23 21.11 -10.39
CA THR A 137 23.76 20.94 -10.35
C THR A 137 23.37 19.48 -10.48
N GLU A 138 23.11 18.81 -9.35
CA GLU A 138 22.21 17.64 -9.22
C GLU A 138 22.10 17.23 -7.74
N SER A 139 23.22 17.19 -7.01
CA SER A 139 23.29 16.80 -5.59
C SER A 139 22.60 17.76 -4.60
N SER A 140 22.02 18.86 -5.06
CA SER A 140 21.30 19.84 -4.23
C SER A 140 19.81 19.55 -4.11
N ILE A 141 19.22 18.76 -5.01
CA ILE A 141 17.76 18.55 -5.07
C ILE A 141 17.29 17.64 -3.92
N PHE A 142 18.04 16.56 -3.65
CA PHE A 142 17.77 15.59 -2.59
C PHE A 142 17.92 16.18 -1.17
N GLU A 143 18.95 17.00 -0.95
CA GLU A 143 19.09 17.80 0.27
C GLU A 143 17.87 18.70 0.44
N ILE A 144 17.43 19.41 -0.61
CA ILE A 144 16.31 20.36 -0.51
C ILE A 144 14.99 19.66 -0.13
N SER A 145 14.55 18.60 -0.82
CA SER A 145 13.30 17.91 -0.47
C SER A 145 13.32 17.34 0.95
N LYS A 146 14.44 16.71 1.35
CA LYS A 146 14.63 16.16 2.71
C LYS A 146 14.81 17.23 3.77
N ASN A 147 15.20 18.46 3.39
CA ASN A 147 15.33 19.61 4.27
C ASN A 147 14.04 20.42 4.46
N ILE A 148 13.19 20.51 3.43
CA ILE A 148 11.86 21.15 3.51
C ILE A 148 10.97 20.35 4.49
N TRP A 149 11.06 19.01 4.50
CA TRP A 149 10.24 18.15 5.36
C TRP A 149 10.98 17.64 6.62
N ARG A 150 11.89 18.44 7.19
CA ARG A 150 12.63 18.09 8.41
C ARG A 150 11.70 17.95 9.63
N SER A 151 11.28 16.72 9.88
CA SER A 151 10.73 16.29 11.17
C SER A 151 11.67 16.66 12.34
N SER A 152 11.05 16.89 13.50
CA SER A 152 11.77 17.11 14.77
C SER A 152 12.49 15.86 15.30
N ALA A 153 12.29 14.69 14.68
CA ALA A 153 12.98 13.45 15.01
C ALA A 153 14.51 13.55 14.81
N PRO A 154 15.32 12.90 15.68
CA PRO A 154 16.77 12.89 15.56
C PRO A 154 17.19 11.91 14.44
N THR A 155 17.33 12.40 13.20
CA THR A 155 17.83 11.63 12.04
C THR A 155 19.32 11.22 12.11
N THR A 156 19.92 11.25 13.30
CA THR A 156 21.26 10.71 13.58
C THR A 156 21.15 9.42 14.38
N VAL A 157 20.74 8.34 13.71
CA VAL A 157 20.90 6.98 14.25
C VAL A 157 21.66 6.12 13.24
N SER A 158 22.98 6.04 13.43
CA SER A 158 23.81 5.05 12.78
C SER A 158 23.55 3.67 13.41
N SER A 159 22.65 2.87 12.85
CA SER A 159 22.31 1.55 13.43
C SER A 159 21.91 0.46 12.45
N ASN A 160 22.48 -0.72 12.69
CA ASN A 160 22.63 -1.82 11.73
C ASN A 160 21.38 -2.65 11.41
N PHE A 161 20.16 -2.14 11.64
CA PHE A 161 18.94 -2.83 11.22
C PHE A 161 18.71 -2.69 9.70
N LEU A 162 18.96 -1.49 9.17
CA LEU A 162 18.83 -1.19 7.75
C LEU A 162 20.07 -0.57 7.11
N THR A 163 21.10 -0.16 7.88
CA THR A 163 22.28 0.55 7.35
C THR A 163 23.34 -0.33 6.66
N ASN A 164 23.05 -1.60 6.41
CA ASN A 164 23.90 -2.54 5.65
C ASN A 164 23.04 -3.57 4.89
N THR A 165 21.82 -3.21 4.53
CA THR A 165 20.83 -4.12 3.95
C THR A 165 20.44 -3.63 2.56
N GLU A 166 20.67 -4.47 1.57
CA GLU A 166 20.06 -4.31 0.25
C GLU A 166 18.53 -4.45 0.38
N VAL A 167 17.83 -3.35 0.12
CA VAL A 167 16.37 -3.32 -0.01
C VAL A 167 16.02 -3.01 -1.46
N LYS A 168 14.92 -3.60 -1.94
CA LYS A 168 14.38 -3.32 -3.27
C LYS A 168 13.07 -2.55 -3.10
N MET A 169 12.88 -1.49 -3.87
CA MET A 169 11.77 -0.54 -3.72
C MET A 169 11.15 -0.17 -5.07
N ALA A 170 9.82 -0.11 -5.10
CA ALA A 170 9.03 0.39 -6.23
C ALA A 170 7.90 1.29 -5.69
N GLY A 171 7.35 2.15 -6.54
CA GLY A 171 6.34 3.12 -6.12
C GLY A 171 6.15 4.21 -7.15
N GLY A 172 5.04 4.96 -7.03
CA GLY A 172 4.69 5.99 -8.01
C GLY A 172 3.41 6.73 -7.68
N ALA A 173 3.12 7.74 -8.50
CA ALA A 173 1.95 8.61 -8.38
C ALA A 173 0.87 8.31 -9.42
N ALA A 174 -0.38 8.23 -8.99
CA ALA A 174 -1.56 8.17 -9.85
C ALA A 174 -2.56 9.26 -9.42
N GLY A 175 -2.39 10.47 -9.94
CA GLY A 175 -3.23 11.61 -9.56
C GLY A 175 -2.93 12.03 -8.13
N GLU A 176 -3.92 11.94 -7.25
CA GLU A 176 -3.72 12.16 -5.82
C GLU A 176 -3.17 10.92 -5.08
N ASP A 177 -3.38 9.71 -5.60
CA ASP A 177 -2.93 8.45 -4.99
C ASP A 177 -1.42 8.23 -5.07
N ARG A 178 -0.85 7.69 -3.99
CA ARG A 178 0.52 7.16 -3.96
C ARG A 178 0.53 5.70 -3.61
N VAL A 179 1.44 4.98 -4.27
CA VAL A 179 1.69 3.57 -4.02
C VAL A 179 3.17 3.35 -3.76
N GLN A 180 3.48 2.48 -2.80
CA GLN A 180 4.86 2.17 -2.43
C GLN A 180 4.97 0.70 -1.99
N ALA A 181 6.01 0.02 -2.44
CA ALA A 181 6.36 -1.33 -2.02
C ALA A 181 7.88 -1.41 -1.74
N VAL A 182 8.25 -1.84 -0.56
CA VAL A 182 9.64 -2.02 -0.13
C VAL A 182 9.81 -3.43 0.41
N CYS A 183 10.78 -4.19 -0.10
CA CYS A 183 11.06 -5.54 0.35
C CYS A 183 12.54 -5.79 0.62
N SER A 184 12.82 -6.74 1.53
CA SER A 184 14.15 -7.28 1.73
C SER A 184 14.10 -8.80 1.80
N GLU A 185 14.48 -9.47 0.71
CA GLU A 185 14.52 -10.94 0.65
C GLU A 185 15.44 -11.54 1.73
N LYS A 186 16.59 -10.90 1.97
CA LYS A 186 17.58 -11.31 2.98
C LYS A 186 16.97 -11.39 4.39
N ASN A 187 16.06 -10.48 4.71
CA ASN A 187 15.47 -10.33 6.03
C ASN A 187 14.02 -10.88 6.10
N GLY A 188 13.44 -11.29 4.96
CA GLY A 188 12.16 -11.99 4.87
C GLY A 188 10.93 -11.11 5.14
N TRP A 189 10.98 -9.82 4.79
CA TRP A 189 9.87 -8.89 4.98
C TRP A 189 9.52 -8.08 3.73
N LEU A 190 8.26 -7.64 3.69
CA LEU A 190 7.66 -6.77 2.69
C LEU A 190 6.79 -5.72 3.39
N ILE A 191 6.97 -4.45 3.03
CA ILE A 191 6.09 -3.34 3.40
C ILE A 191 5.42 -2.83 2.13
N CYS A 192 4.11 -2.69 2.16
CA CYS A 192 3.29 -2.07 1.11
C CYS A 192 2.50 -0.91 1.70
N GLY A 193 2.37 0.18 0.94
CA GLY A 193 1.61 1.37 1.29
C GLY A 193 0.76 1.83 0.11
N ILE A 194 -0.51 2.15 0.38
CA ILE A 194 -1.39 2.92 -0.49
C ILE A 194 -1.81 4.15 0.31
N TYR A 195 -1.59 5.34 -0.26
CA TYR A 195 -1.96 6.63 0.31
C TYR A 195 -2.89 7.32 -0.68
N ASP A 196 -4.18 7.22 -0.40
CA ASP A 196 -5.29 7.64 -1.25
C ASP A 196 -5.62 9.10 -0.91
N GLY A 197 -5.26 10.01 -1.82
CA GLY A 197 -5.13 11.44 -1.56
C GLY A 197 -6.36 12.24 -1.99
N PHE A 198 -6.68 13.32 -1.28
CA PHE A 198 -7.82 14.16 -1.63
C PHE A 198 -7.69 15.64 -1.22
N ASN A 199 -8.37 16.51 -1.97
CA ASN A 199 -8.27 17.98 -1.93
C ASN A 199 -6.89 18.56 -2.29
N GLY A 200 -5.97 17.71 -2.78
CA GLY A 200 -4.58 17.97 -3.09
C GLY A 200 -3.75 16.70 -2.87
N ARG A 201 -2.64 16.60 -3.58
CA ARG A 201 -1.68 15.49 -3.42
C ARG A 201 -0.70 15.64 -2.24
N ASP A 202 -0.60 16.84 -1.63
CA ASP A 202 0.48 17.15 -0.66
C ASP A 202 0.55 16.16 0.52
N ALA A 203 -0.59 15.68 1.01
CA ALA A 203 -0.67 14.73 2.13
C ALA A 203 -0.18 13.32 1.73
N ALA A 204 -0.60 12.81 0.58
CA ALA A 204 -0.18 11.51 0.07
C ALA A 204 1.31 11.52 -0.32
N ASP A 205 1.81 12.62 -0.92
CA ASP A 205 3.23 12.84 -1.13
C ASP A 205 3.99 12.85 0.21
N PHE A 206 3.49 13.55 1.25
CA PHE A 206 4.12 13.60 2.57
C PHE A 206 4.29 12.21 3.19
N LEU A 207 3.24 11.39 3.13
CA LEU A 207 3.25 10.01 3.62
C LEU A 207 4.26 9.15 2.85
N ALA A 208 4.28 9.24 1.52
CA ALA A 208 5.17 8.44 0.69
C ALA A 208 6.67 8.71 0.95
N VAL A 209 7.05 9.93 1.33
CA VAL A 209 8.46 10.25 1.67
C VAL A 209 8.80 9.94 3.13
N THR A 210 7.86 10.13 4.07
CA THR A 210 8.18 10.12 5.51
C THR A 210 7.74 8.88 6.26
N LEU A 211 6.64 8.22 5.87
CA LEU A 211 6.02 7.19 6.70
C LEU A 211 6.85 5.91 6.75
N TYR A 212 7.50 5.51 5.66
CA TYR A 212 8.42 4.37 5.66
C TYR A 212 9.59 4.58 6.63
N ASP A 213 10.28 5.73 6.56
CA ASP A 213 11.39 6.08 7.46
C ASP A 213 10.92 6.11 8.94
N ASN A 214 9.70 6.61 9.22
CA ASN A 214 9.11 6.59 10.55
C ASN A 214 8.81 5.16 11.05
N ILE A 215 8.18 4.32 10.22
CA ILE A 215 7.90 2.89 10.54
C ILE A 215 9.21 2.17 10.88
N VAL A 216 10.21 2.33 10.00
CA VAL A 216 11.57 1.82 10.17
C VAL A 216 12.17 2.23 11.52
N TYR A 217 12.09 3.52 11.87
CA TYR A 217 12.63 4.05 13.11
C TYR A 217 11.95 3.43 14.34
N TYR A 218 10.62 3.35 14.37
CA TYR A 218 9.90 2.77 15.50
C TYR A 218 10.09 1.24 15.62
N LEU A 219 10.22 0.51 14.50
CA LEU A 219 10.57 -0.91 14.52
C LEU A 219 11.99 -1.15 15.07
N TYR A 220 12.96 -0.31 14.72
CA TYR A 220 14.30 -0.35 15.30
C TYR A 220 14.29 -0.07 16.82
N LEU A 221 13.49 0.90 17.29
CA LEU A 221 13.31 1.14 18.73
C LEU A 221 12.66 -0.04 19.46
N LEU A 222 11.72 -0.75 18.82
CA LEU A 222 11.11 -1.97 19.34
C LEU A 222 12.14 -3.10 19.45
N GLU A 223 12.93 -3.35 18.40
CA GLU A 223 13.99 -4.36 18.42
C GLU A 223 14.99 -4.11 19.56
N ASN A 224 15.45 -2.87 19.71
CA ASN A 224 16.33 -2.48 20.82
C ASN A 224 15.72 -2.73 22.21
N ARG A 225 14.44 -2.43 22.39
CA ARG A 225 13.72 -2.68 23.65
C ARG A 225 13.65 -4.17 23.97
N ILE A 226 13.40 -5.01 22.96
CA ILE A 226 13.38 -6.47 23.10
C ILE A 226 14.78 -7.01 23.44
N ARG A 227 15.84 -6.51 22.77
CA ARG A 227 17.24 -6.91 23.06
C ARG A 227 17.65 -6.56 24.50
N GLN A 228 17.19 -5.43 25.04
CA GLN A 228 17.40 -5.06 26.44
C GLN A 228 16.65 -5.97 27.43
N GLN A 229 15.39 -6.33 27.13
CA GLN A 229 14.59 -7.21 28.00
C GLN A 229 15.12 -8.64 28.05
N ASN A 230 15.68 -9.15 26.95
CA ASN A 230 16.25 -10.49 26.86
C ASN A 230 17.69 -10.59 27.42
N GLY A 231 18.22 -9.52 28.05
CA GLY A 231 19.55 -9.52 28.69
C GLY A 231 20.74 -9.64 27.73
N LEU A 232 20.52 -9.46 26.42
CA LEU A 232 21.52 -9.75 25.39
C LEU A 232 22.50 -8.59 25.15
N TYR A 233 23.15 -8.13 26.22
CA TYR A 233 24.20 -7.10 26.17
C TYR A 233 25.47 -7.55 26.90
N ASN A 234 26.03 -8.69 26.47
CA ASN A 234 27.39 -9.07 26.86
C ASN A 234 28.41 -8.39 25.94
N SER A 235 29.39 -7.78 26.59
CA SER A 235 30.42 -6.93 25.98
C SER A 235 31.35 -7.66 25.02
N SER A 236 31.43 -7.21 23.77
CA SER A 236 32.69 -6.83 23.08
C SER A 236 32.46 -6.50 21.60
N GLU A 237 33.17 -5.50 21.10
CA GLU A 237 33.40 -5.32 19.66
C GLU A 237 34.30 -6.46 19.15
N SER A 238 33.74 -7.52 18.57
CA SER A 238 34.51 -8.43 17.71
C SER A 238 33.64 -9.23 16.74
N SER A 239 34.17 -9.48 15.53
CA SER A 239 33.57 -10.24 14.41
C SER A 239 32.33 -9.63 13.73
N LEU A 240 32.61 -8.69 12.80
CA LEU A 240 31.66 -7.87 12.03
C LEU A 240 30.86 -8.61 10.92
N ASN A 241 31.21 -9.86 10.57
CA ASN A 241 30.70 -10.52 9.36
C ASN A 241 29.90 -11.80 9.66
N GLY A 242 28.58 -11.69 9.91
CA GLY A 242 27.73 -12.89 9.98
C GLY A 242 26.33 -12.78 10.56
N LEU A 243 25.90 -11.64 11.10
CA LEU A 243 24.60 -11.53 11.76
C LEU A 243 23.45 -11.50 10.72
N LYS A 244 22.67 -12.59 10.65
CA LYS A 244 21.28 -12.53 10.16
C LYS A 244 20.51 -11.55 11.04
N SER A 245 19.54 -10.81 10.48
CA SER A 245 18.72 -9.88 11.27
C SER A 245 18.13 -10.61 12.47
N GLU A 246 18.48 -10.13 13.67
CA GLU A 246 18.13 -10.83 14.91
C GLU A 246 16.63 -10.73 15.21
N LEU A 247 15.89 -9.86 14.52
CA LEU A 247 14.43 -9.92 14.37
C LEU A 247 13.93 -11.27 13.82
N THR A 248 14.51 -11.76 12.71
CA THR A 248 14.22 -13.09 12.14
C THR A 248 14.65 -14.21 13.09
N LEU A 249 15.63 -13.95 13.95
CA LEU A 249 16.17 -14.90 14.92
C LEU A 249 15.35 -14.92 16.22
N ALA A 250 14.78 -13.79 16.63
CA ALA A 250 13.79 -13.67 17.70
C ALA A 250 12.47 -14.34 17.30
N MET A 251 12.06 -14.25 16.03
CA MET A 251 10.93 -15.01 15.49
C MET A 251 11.21 -16.53 15.46
N ARG A 252 12.40 -16.96 15.00
CA ARG A 252 12.80 -18.38 15.09
C ARG A 252 12.93 -18.88 16.53
N ASN A 253 13.39 -18.05 17.46
CA ASN A 253 13.42 -18.39 18.88
C ASN A 253 12.01 -18.43 19.48
N SER A 254 11.05 -17.65 18.95
CA SER A 254 9.63 -17.72 19.34
C SER A 254 8.94 -19.03 18.93
N GLU A 255 9.51 -19.82 18.01
CA GLU A 255 9.06 -21.20 17.75
C GLU A 255 9.43 -22.16 18.90
N ASN A 256 10.43 -21.80 19.73
CA ASN A 256 10.87 -22.56 20.90
C ASN A 256 10.46 -21.92 22.24
N GLU A 257 10.29 -20.59 22.30
CA GLU A 257 9.83 -19.86 23.49
C GLU A 257 8.45 -19.20 23.26
N GLY A 258 7.41 -19.92 23.66
CA GLY A 258 6.12 -19.38 24.15
C GLY A 258 5.29 -18.47 23.22
N ILE A 259 4.07 -18.91 22.92
CA ILE A 259 3.00 -18.15 22.21
C ILE A 259 2.91 -16.66 22.64
N LYS A 260 3.07 -16.40 23.95
CA LYS A 260 3.03 -15.06 24.56
C LYS A 260 4.06 -14.07 24.01
N PHE A 261 5.24 -14.53 23.59
CA PHE A 261 6.29 -13.66 23.02
C PHE A 261 5.90 -13.20 21.60
N SER A 262 5.42 -14.11 20.75
CA SER A 262 4.90 -13.79 19.41
C SER A 262 3.75 -12.78 19.45
N GLU A 263 2.80 -12.95 20.37
CA GLU A 263 1.67 -12.03 20.54
C GLU A 263 2.13 -10.64 21.01
N THR A 264 3.06 -10.59 21.97
CA THR A 264 3.66 -9.33 22.45
C THR A 264 4.44 -8.61 21.34
N PHE A 265 5.14 -9.37 20.48
CA PHE A 265 5.85 -8.82 19.33
C PHE A 265 4.89 -8.24 18.28
N ARG A 266 3.86 -8.99 17.88
CA ARG A 266 2.83 -8.53 16.93
C ARG A 266 2.13 -7.26 17.43
N SER A 267 1.77 -7.22 18.72
CA SER A 267 1.24 -6.00 19.36
C SER A 267 2.24 -4.85 19.34
N GLY A 268 3.52 -5.11 19.64
CA GLY A 268 4.60 -4.13 19.51
C GLY A 268 4.70 -3.53 18.11
N VAL A 269 4.64 -4.37 17.07
CA VAL A 269 4.67 -3.94 15.66
C VAL A 269 3.47 -3.07 15.31
N LEU A 270 2.24 -3.46 15.67
CA LEU A 270 1.04 -2.63 15.41
C LEU A 270 1.10 -1.27 16.13
N ASN A 271 1.66 -1.23 17.34
CA ASN A 271 1.92 0.02 18.05
C ASN A 271 2.95 0.88 17.29
N CYS A 272 4.06 0.30 16.81
CA CYS A 272 5.04 1.03 16.00
C CYS A 272 4.44 1.64 14.72
N LEU A 273 3.58 0.89 14.01
CA LEU A 273 2.85 1.41 12.84
C LEU A 273 1.95 2.58 13.23
N SER A 274 1.23 2.47 14.35
CA SER A 274 0.32 3.53 14.83
C SER A 274 1.09 4.79 15.26
N THR A 275 2.19 4.65 15.99
CA THR A 275 3.04 5.77 16.41
C THR A 275 3.77 6.42 15.22
N ALA A 276 4.15 5.66 14.19
CA ALA A 276 4.73 6.21 12.96
C ALA A 276 3.76 7.14 12.23
N VAL A 277 2.47 6.78 12.18
CA VAL A 277 1.39 7.59 11.61
C VAL A 277 1.07 8.81 12.49
N GLU A 278 1.02 8.63 13.82
CA GLU A 278 0.84 9.75 14.77
C GLU A 278 1.98 10.79 14.65
N GLN A 279 3.23 10.34 14.53
CA GLN A 279 4.39 11.22 14.31
C GLN A 279 4.27 11.98 12.97
N ALA A 280 3.93 11.26 11.89
CA ALA A 280 3.74 11.88 10.57
C ALA A 280 2.61 12.92 10.56
N GLU A 281 1.49 12.65 11.23
CA GLU A 281 0.34 13.57 11.32
C GLU A 281 0.74 14.86 12.08
N ASN A 282 1.47 14.72 13.18
CA ASN A 282 1.97 15.87 13.95
C ASN A 282 2.97 16.71 13.14
N ASP A 283 3.92 16.08 12.45
CA ASP A 283 4.88 16.79 11.60
C ASP A 283 4.20 17.47 10.40
N PHE A 284 3.22 16.82 9.77
CA PHE A 284 2.44 17.41 8.67
C PHE A 284 1.58 18.58 9.13
N LEU A 285 0.82 18.46 10.22
CA LEU A 285 0.02 19.57 10.73
C LEU A 285 0.89 20.75 11.23
N CYS A 286 2.12 20.48 11.68
CA CYS A 286 3.10 21.52 12.01
C CYS A 286 3.57 22.28 10.76
N MET A 287 3.83 21.57 9.65
CA MET A 287 4.13 22.18 8.35
C MET A 287 2.94 23.00 7.82
N VAL A 288 1.73 22.45 7.87
CA VAL A 288 0.49 23.14 7.48
C VAL A 288 0.30 24.42 8.30
N GLU A 289 0.58 24.42 9.60
CA GLU A 289 0.48 25.62 10.45
C GLU A 289 1.49 26.72 10.09
N GLN A 290 2.66 26.35 9.56
CA GLN A 290 3.68 27.30 9.11
C GLN A 290 3.36 27.91 7.73
N GLU A 291 2.76 27.11 6.84
CA GLU A 291 2.53 27.47 5.44
C GLU A 291 1.10 28.00 5.15
N MET A 292 0.13 27.82 6.06
CA MET A 292 -1.30 28.12 5.80
C MET A 292 -1.63 29.59 5.51
N ASP A 293 -0.78 30.55 5.88
CA ASP A 293 -0.98 31.96 5.53
C ASP A 293 -0.74 32.23 4.04
N ASP A 294 0.24 31.54 3.43
CA ASP A 294 0.57 31.63 1.99
C ASP A 294 -0.19 30.57 1.15
N ARG A 295 -0.43 29.38 1.73
CA ARG A 295 -1.17 28.25 1.14
C ARG A 295 -2.35 27.81 2.04
N PRO A 296 -3.44 28.61 2.12
CA PRO A 296 -4.61 28.28 2.94
C PRO A 296 -5.40 27.06 2.43
N ASP A 297 -5.09 26.50 1.27
CA ASP A 297 -5.63 25.25 0.76
C ASP A 297 -5.12 24.02 1.54
N LEU A 298 -3.88 24.05 2.03
CA LEU A 298 -3.21 22.93 2.72
C LEU A 298 -3.99 22.40 3.93
N VAL A 299 -4.68 23.29 4.64
CA VAL A 299 -5.52 22.93 5.80
C VAL A 299 -6.65 21.96 5.45
N SER A 300 -6.98 21.81 4.17
CA SER A 300 -8.04 20.93 3.65
C SER A 300 -7.55 19.67 2.96
N VAL A 301 -6.25 19.59 2.64
CA VAL A 301 -5.59 18.44 2.02
C VAL A 301 -5.52 17.27 3.01
N GLY A 302 -5.77 16.05 2.53
CA GLY A 302 -5.71 14.84 3.37
C GLY A 302 -5.41 13.59 2.57
N SER A 303 -5.29 12.48 3.30
CA SER A 303 -5.06 11.17 2.71
C SER A 303 -5.69 10.08 3.58
N CYS A 304 -6.29 9.08 2.93
CA CYS A 304 -6.50 7.76 3.49
C CYS A 304 -5.13 7.02 3.54
N ILE A 305 -4.95 6.10 4.49
CA ILE A 305 -3.71 5.33 4.67
C ILE A 305 -4.05 3.84 4.75
N LEU A 306 -3.48 3.02 3.87
CA LEU A 306 -3.43 1.57 4.02
C LEU A 306 -1.98 1.09 3.98
N VAL A 307 -1.49 0.54 5.09
CA VAL A 307 -0.14 -0.03 5.20
C VAL A 307 -0.21 -1.50 5.59
N VAL A 308 0.59 -2.32 4.93
CA VAL A 308 0.76 -3.74 5.22
C VAL A 308 2.23 -4.06 5.42
N LEU A 309 2.55 -4.73 6.53
CA LEU A 309 3.86 -5.32 6.82
C LEU A 309 3.67 -6.84 6.90
N LEU A 310 4.23 -7.56 5.93
CA LEU A 310 4.32 -9.02 5.94
C LEU A 310 5.73 -9.43 6.39
N GLN A 311 5.82 -10.24 7.44
CA GLN A 311 7.08 -10.80 7.93
C GLN A 311 6.87 -12.25 8.40
N GLY A 312 7.59 -13.21 7.81
CA GLY A 312 7.35 -14.62 8.10
C GLY A 312 5.93 -15.03 7.70
N THR A 313 5.11 -15.46 8.66
CA THR A 313 3.66 -15.71 8.48
C THR A 313 2.80 -14.59 9.09
N ASP A 314 3.41 -13.56 9.66
CA ASP A 314 2.71 -12.48 10.35
C ASP A 314 2.39 -11.35 9.36
N LEU A 315 1.10 -11.12 9.12
CA LEU A 315 0.59 -10.06 8.23
C LEU A 315 -0.03 -8.96 9.09
N CYS A 316 0.74 -7.91 9.36
CA CYS A 316 0.32 -6.74 10.12
C CYS A 316 -0.26 -5.67 9.18
N ILE A 317 -1.42 -5.12 9.52
CA ILE A 317 -2.19 -4.21 8.69
C ILE A 317 -2.57 -2.98 9.52
N LEU A 318 -2.41 -1.80 8.95
CA LEU A 318 -2.88 -0.52 9.45
C LEU A 318 -3.78 0.11 8.40
N ASN A 319 -5.02 0.46 8.76
CA ASN A 319 -5.93 1.23 7.91
C ASN A 319 -6.40 2.52 8.60
N MET A 320 -6.42 3.62 7.85
CA MET A 320 -7.07 4.88 8.23
C MET A 320 -7.72 5.49 6.99
N GLY A 321 -8.83 4.90 6.57
CA GLY A 321 -9.67 5.40 5.49
C GLY A 321 -10.71 4.38 5.08
N ASP A 322 -11.19 4.49 3.86
CA ASP A 322 -12.10 3.57 3.16
C ASP A 322 -11.40 2.61 2.18
N SER A 323 -10.11 2.82 1.90
CA SER A 323 -9.22 1.86 1.24
C SER A 323 -9.25 0.48 1.95
N ARG A 324 -9.08 -0.61 1.20
CA ARG A 324 -9.33 -1.97 1.72
C ARG A 324 -8.21 -2.96 1.44
N ALA A 325 -7.98 -3.87 2.40
CA ALA A 325 -7.24 -5.10 2.19
C ALA A 325 -8.21 -6.29 2.19
N VAL A 326 -8.17 -7.13 1.16
CA VAL A 326 -9.04 -8.30 0.98
C VAL A 326 -8.16 -9.54 0.79
N LEU A 327 -8.29 -10.49 1.71
CA LEU A 327 -7.65 -11.79 1.67
C LEU A 327 -8.48 -12.77 0.85
N ALA A 328 -7.84 -13.45 -0.10
CA ALA A 328 -8.37 -14.61 -0.77
C ALA A 328 -7.88 -15.89 -0.08
N SER A 329 -8.81 -16.73 0.38
CA SER A 329 -8.50 -18.04 0.94
C SER A 329 -9.37 -19.14 0.33
N MET A 330 -8.90 -20.38 0.44
CA MET A 330 -9.56 -21.58 -0.09
C MET A 330 -9.54 -22.70 0.96
N PRO A 331 -10.32 -22.58 2.05
CA PRO A 331 -10.26 -23.52 3.15
C PRO A 331 -10.80 -24.91 2.76
N TYR A 332 -10.02 -25.95 3.07
CA TYR A 332 -10.39 -27.35 2.81
C TYR A 332 -11.77 -27.74 3.40
N VAL A 333 -12.14 -27.14 4.53
CA VAL A 333 -13.40 -27.40 5.25
C VAL A 333 -14.65 -26.92 4.48
N GLU A 334 -14.50 -25.92 3.59
CA GLU A 334 -15.61 -25.38 2.77
C GLU A 334 -15.58 -25.96 1.34
N ASN A 335 -15.23 -27.25 1.20
CA ASN A 335 -15.04 -27.96 -0.08
C ASN A 335 -14.02 -27.29 -1.04
N GLY A 336 -13.10 -26.47 -0.53
CA GLY A 336 -12.19 -25.69 -1.39
C GLY A 336 -12.89 -24.58 -2.17
N ALA A 337 -14.00 -24.02 -1.65
CA ALA A 337 -14.59 -22.81 -2.19
C ALA A 337 -13.65 -21.60 -1.99
N LEU A 338 -13.52 -20.76 -3.03
CA LEU A 338 -12.79 -19.50 -2.94
C LEU A 338 -13.58 -18.48 -2.10
N LYS A 339 -12.91 -17.83 -1.15
CA LYS A 339 -13.51 -16.95 -0.16
C LYS A 339 -12.80 -15.60 -0.09
N ALA A 340 -13.56 -14.51 -0.16
CA ALA A 340 -13.07 -13.17 0.08
C ALA A 340 -13.28 -12.76 1.55
N THR A 341 -12.22 -12.34 2.25
CA THR A 341 -12.29 -11.85 3.64
C THR A 341 -11.66 -10.47 3.71
N GLN A 342 -12.45 -9.44 4.06
CA GLN A 342 -11.92 -8.09 4.28
C GLN A 342 -11.15 -8.04 5.61
N LEU A 343 -9.94 -7.50 5.58
CA LEU A 343 -9.02 -7.39 6.71
C LEU A 343 -8.94 -5.96 7.31
N THR A 344 -9.71 -5.01 6.77
CA THR A 344 -9.77 -3.61 7.23
C THR A 344 -11.18 -3.20 7.61
N GLU A 345 -11.33 -2.34 8.62
CA GLU A 345 -12.57 -1.60 8.84
C GLU A 345 -12.62 -0.38 7.90
N THR A 346 -13.75 -0.19 7.21
CA THR A 346 -14.01 1.00 6.36
C THR A 346 -14.40 2.18 7.24
N HIS A 347 -13.63 3.27 7.21
CA HIS A 347 -13.85 4.48 8.00
C HIS A 347 -14.61 5.56 7.23
N SER A 348 -15.86 5.28 6.87
CA SER A 348 -16.75 6.22 6.18
C SER A 348 -18.10 6.35 6.88
N LEU A 349 -18.88 7.37 6.49
CA LEU A 349 -20.24 7.58 6.97
C LEU A 349 -21.23 6.45 6.58
N GLU A 350 -20.82 5.53 5.71
CA GLU A 350 -21.61 4.36 5.32
C GLU A 350 -21.48 3.22 6.33
N ASN A 351 -20.40 3.20 7.12
CA ASN A 351 -20.24 2.29 8.24
C ASN A 351 -21.13 2.76 9.42
N PRO A 352 -22.16 1.98 9.82
CA PRO A 352 -23.09 2.41 10.86
C PRO A 352 -22.44 2.63 12.23
N LEU A 353 -21.33 1.95 12.53
CA LEU A 353 -20.61 2.10 13.79
C LEU A 353 -19.86 3.43 13.85
N GLU A 354 -19.14 3.79 12.78
CA GLU A 354 -18.46 5.08 12.66
C GLU A 354 -19.46 6.24 12.61
N TYR A 355 -20.58 6.08 11.89
CA TYR A 355 -21.66 7.08 11.86
C TYR A 355 -22.27 7.32 13.24
N GLN A 356 -22.60 6.25 13.99
CA GLN A 356 -23.14 6.37 15.34
C GLN A 356 -22.14 6.97 16.33
N LYS A 357 -20.86 6.56 16.25
CA LYS A 357 -19.77 7.12 17.05
C LYS A 357 -19.63 8.63 16.82
N LEU A 358 -19.58 9.06 15.55
CA LEU A 358 -19.48 10.47 15.18
C LEU A 358 -20.65 11.30 15.76
N LEU A 359 -21.89 10.82 15.66
CA LEU A 359 -23.02 11.53 16.26
C LEU A 359 -22.99 11.55 17.80
N ALA A 360 -22.52 10.48 18.43
CA ALA A 360 -22.41 10.37 19.89
C ALA A 360 -21.34 11.31 20.48
N GLU A 361 -20.27 11.61 19.74
CA GLU A 361 -19.22 12.54 20.17
C GLU A 361 -19.59 14.02 19.95
N HIS A 362 -20.58 14.32 19.11
CA HIS A 362 -21.07 15.68 18.83
C HIS A 362 -22.57 15.88 19.15
N PRO A 363 -23.07 15.54 20.36
CA PRO A 363 -24.51 15.47 20.65
C PRO A 363 -25.24 16.83 20.60
N ASN A 364 -24.50 17.95 20.67
CA ASN A 364 -25.03 19.31 20.63
C ASN A 364 -24.95 19.95 19.23
N ASP A 365 -24.48 19.23 18.21
CA ASP A 365 -24.37 19.73 16.84
C ASP A 365 -25.36 18.98 15.92
N SER A 366 -26.43 19.65 15.53
CA SER A 366 -27.44 19.09 14.61
C SER A 366 -26.98 19.05 13.14
N SER A 367 -25.75 19.48 12.85
CA SER A 367 -25.21 19.70 11.50
C SER A 367 -23.92 18.92 11.20
N VAL A 368 -23.62 17.92 12.05
CA VAL A 368 -22.45 17.03 11.96
C VAL A 368 -22.34 16.38 10.58
N VAL A 369 -23.45 15.90 10.03
CA VAL A 369 -23.52 15.33 8.67
C VAL A 369 -24.50 16.15 7.83
N ARG A 370 -24.08 16.54 6.62
CA ARG A 370 -24.92 17.21 5.61
C ARG A 370 -24.62 16.61 4.24
N GLY A 371 -25.65 16.14 3.53
CA GLY A 371 -25.50 15.54 2.20
C GLY A 371 -24.51 14.37 2.16
N ASN A 372 -24.63 13.44 3.11
CA ASN A 372 -23.73 12.28 3.31
C ASN A 372 -22.24 12.66 3.45
N LYS A 373 -21.95 13.86 3.97
CA LYS A 373 -20.58 14.33 4.25
C LYS A 373 -20.49 15.01 5.61
N ILE A 374 -19.38 14.78 6.31
CA ILE A 374 -19.02 15.42 7.58
C ILE A 374 -18.92 16.92 7.35
N LYS A 375 -19.73 17.68 8.09
CA LYS A 375 -19.98 19.12 7.93
C LYS A 375 -20.29 19.57 6.49
N GLY A 376 -20.73 18.66 5.62
CA GLY A 376 -20.95 18.90 4.19
C GLY A 376 -19.68 18.88 3.33
N LYS A 377 -18.59 18.27 3.81
CA LYS A 377 -17.25 18.38 3.21
C LYS A 377 -16.60 17.04 2.85
N LEU A 378 -16.47 16.12 3.80
CA LEU A 378 -15.70 14.87 3.66
C LEU A 378 -16.58 13.61 3.85
N LYS A 379 -16.34 12.52 3.09
CA LYS A 379 -17.06 11.24 3.28
C LYS A 379 -16.47 10.39 4.42
N VAL A 380 -15.14 10.36 4.53
CA VAL A 380 -14.42 9.55 5.53
C VAL A 380 -14.48 10.14 6.93
N THR A 381 -14.59 9.27 7.93
CA THR A 381 -14.60 9.59 9.37
C THR A 381 -13.20 9.63 9.97
N ARG A 382 -12.22 8.98 9.34
CA ARG A 382 -10.81 8.99 9.76
C ARG A 382 -9.91 9.21 8.56
N ALA A 383 -8.95 10.12 8.69
CA ALA A 383 -8.00 10.45 7.63
C ALA A 383 -6.79 11.21 8.19
N PHE A 384 -5.68 11.14 7.47
CA PHE A 384 -4.50 12.00 7.65
C PHE A 384 -4.78 13.43 7.14
N GLY A 385 -4.13 14.44 7.72
CA GLY A 385 -4.26 15.83 7.28
C GLY A 385 -5.60 16.46 7.67
N VAL A 386 -6.33 17.09 6.75
CA VAL A 386 -7.65 17.73 6.96
C VAL A 386 -7.77 18.56 8.24
N GLY A 387 -6.73 19.35 8.53
CA GLY A 387 -6.63 20.18 9.73
C GLY A 387 -7.88 21.00 10.03
N TYR A 388 -8.57 21.52 9.00
CA TYR A 388 -9.80 22.31 9.15
C TYR A 388 -10.98 21.58 9.81
N LEU A 389 -11.06 20.25 9.76
CA LEU A 389 -12.06 19.49 10.51
C LEU A 389 -11.56 19.04 11.89
N LYS A 390 -10.24 19.12 12.13
CA LYS A 390 -9.58 18.70 13.36
C LYS A 390 -9.39 19.84 14.37
N GLN A 391 -9.05 21.05 13.92
CA GLN A 391 -8.78 22.20 14.80
C GLN A 391 -9.34 23.51 14.23
N ARG A 392 -9.81 24.41 15.10
CA ARG A 392 -10.39 25.70 14.69
C ARG A 392 -9.43 26.57 13.89
N LYS A 393 -8.16 26.67 14.31
CA LYS A 393 -7.13 27.50 13.68
C LYS A 393 -7.00 27.25 12.17
N PHE A 394 -6.99 25.98 11.77
CA PHE A 394 -6.89 25.54 10.39
C PHE A 394 -8.17 25.86 9.59
N ASN A 395 -9.35 25.78 10.21
CA ASN A 395 -10.60 26.20 9.57
C ASN A 395 -10.70 27.73 9.42
N ASP A 396 -10.06 28.49 10.30
CA ASP A 396 -10.11 29.94 10.28
C ASP A 396 -9.25 30.56 9.16
N ALA A 397 -8.26 29.82 8.64
CA ALA A 397 -7.53 30.13 7.41
C ALA A 397 -8.39 30.00 6.13
N LEU A 398 -9.39 29.10 6.13
CA LEU A 398 -10.30 28.95 4.97
C LEU A 398 -11.25 30.13 4.83
N MET A 399 -11.53 30.53 3.59
CA MET A 399 -12.43 31.65 3.28
C MET A 399 -13.74 31.22 2.60
N GLY A 400 -14.74 32.11 2.65
CA GLY A 400 -15.97 32.01 1.85
C GLY A 400 -16.80 30.76 2.11
N ILE A 401 -16.97 29.94 1.07
CA ILE A 401 -17.74 28.68 1.10
C ILE A 401 -16.92 27.48 1.61
N LEU A 402 -15.58 27.60 1.65
CA LEU A 402 -14.70 26.50 2.07
C LEU A 402 -14.75 26.33 3.60
N ARG A 403 -14.74 27.45 4.35
CA ARG A 403 -14.84 27.49 5.81
C ARG A 403 -16.11 26.85 6.35
N VAL A 404 -15.97 25.98 7.34
CA VAL A 404 -17.07 25.43 8.13
C VAL A 404 -17.44 26.44 9.21
N ARG A 405 -18.61 27.08 9.06
CA ARG A 405 -19.05 28.18 9.95
C ARG A 405 -19.51 27.73 11.34
N ASP A 406 -19.97 26.49 11.45
CA ASP A 406 -20.60 25.90 12.64
C ASP A 406 -19.78 24.72 13.19
N LEU A 407 -18.45 24.78 13.03
CA LEU A 407 -17.50 23.86 13.65
C LEU A 407 -17.59 24.04 15.18
N SER A 408 -18.41 23.24 15.85
CA SER A 408 -18.83 23.46 17.24
C SER A 408 -17.97 22.71 18.26
N SER A 409 -17.63 21.45 17.98
CA SER A 409 -16.80 20.60 18.85
C SER A 409 -15.80 19.77 18.04
N PRO A 410 -14.84 20.39 17.32
CA PRO A 410 -13.78 19.64 16.63
C PRO A 410 -12.90 18.87 17.63
N PRO A 411 -12.28 17.73 17.24
CA PRO A 411 -12.18 17.21 15.87
C PRO A 411 -13.44 16.46 15.39
N TYR A 412 -13.80 16.63 14.12
CA TYR A 412 -14.88 15.88 13.43
C TYR A 412 -14.35 14.75 12.52
N VAL A 413 -13.03 14.66 12.36
CA VAL A 413 -12.34 13.59 11.62
C VAL A 413 -11.18 13.12 12.49
N TYR A 414 -11.05 11.81 12.68
CA TYR A 414 -10.09 11.23 13.62
C TYR A 414 -8.81 10.75 12.93
N THR A 415 -7.74 10.60 13.72
CA THR A 415 -6.42 10.12 13.29
C THR A 415 -6.06 8.75 13.85
N ASN A 416 -7.01 8.07 14.52
CA ASN A 416 -6.76 6.77 15.11
C ASN A 416 -6.96 5.65 14.06
N PRO A 417 -5.91 4.93 13.64
CA PRO A 417 -6.08 3.84 12.68
C PRO A 417 -6.81 2.64 13.29
N HIS A 418 -7.36 1.80 12.43
CA HIS A 418 -7.67 0.40 12.74
C HIS A 418 -6.43 -0.44 12.45
N THR A 419 -6.01 -1.28 13.39
CA THR A 419 -4.89 -2.20 13.22
C THR A 419 -5.34 -3.65 13.37
N LEU A 420 -4.94 -4.49 12.43
CA LEU A 420 -5.16 -5.93 12.46
C LEU A 420 -3.83 -6.66 12.30
N SER A 421 -3.70 -7.83 12.93
CA SER A 421 -2.63 -8.75 12.60
C SER A 421 -3.25 -10.10 12.28
N HIS A 422 -3.14 -10.52 11.01
CA HIS A 422 -3.51 -11.84 10.52
C HIS A 422 -2.31 -12.79 10.63
N LYS A 423 -2.55 -14.10 10.62
CA LYS A 423 -1.48 -15.10 10.52
C LYS A 423 -1.74 -15.95 9.30
N VAL A 424 -0.87 -15.81 8.30
CA VAL A 424 -0.94 -16.50 7.01
C VAL A 424 -0.92 -18.01 7.24
N THR A 425 -1.91 -18.68 6.67
CA THR A 425 -2.13 -20.12 6.71
C THR A 425 -1.86 -20.76 5.35
N ASP A 426 -1.89 -22.09 5.26
CA ASP A 426 -1.80 -22.81 3.98
C ASP A 426 -3.09 -22.68 3.13
N ASP A 427 -4.21 -22.24 3.71
CA ASP A 427 -5.46 -21.94 3.00
C ASP A 427 -5.43 -20.55 2.34
N ASP A 428 -4.48 -19.67 2.70
CA ASP A 428 -4.40 -18.28 2.24
C ASP A 428 -3.61 -18.17 0.92
N LEU A 429 -4.24 -17.63 -0.11
CA LEU A 429 -3.70 -17.60 -1.48
C LEU A 429 -2.99 -16.29 -1.81
N PHE A 430 -3.70 -15.17 -1.65
CA PHE A 430 -3.20 -13.83 -1.95
C PHE A 430 -3.97 -12.76 -1.18
N VAL A 431 -3.42 -11.56 -1.11
CA VAL A 431 -4.07 -10.37 -0.55
C VAL A 431 -4.10 -9.27 -1.61
N VAL A 432 -5.28 -8.69 -1.82
CA VAL A 432 -5.45 -7.48 -2.66
C VAL A 432 -5.59 -6.27 -1.74
N LEU A 433 -4.78 -5.24 -1.99
CA LEU A 433 -4.89 -3.91 -1.39
C LEU A 433 -5.41 -2.95 -2.47
N GLY A 434 -6.33 -2.05 -2.14
CA GLY A 434 -6.75 -1.01 -3.08
C GLY A 434 -7.36 0.23 -2.44
N SER A 435 -7.29 1.37 -3.14
CA SER A 435 -8.02 2.61 -2.82
C SER A 435 -9.53 2.45 -3.04
N ASP A 436 -10.33 3.42 -2.56
CA ASP A 436 -11.79 3.36 -2.72
C ASP A 436 -12.22 3.28 -4.19
N GLY A 437 -11.46 3.94 -5.09
CA GLY A 437 -11.65 3.91 -6.53
C GLY A 437 -11.73 2.51 -7.15
N LEU A 438 -11.09 1.47 -6.59
CA LEU A 438 -11.30 0.07 -7.02
C LEU A 438 -12.66 -0.48 -6.55
N PHE A 439 -12.98 -0.24 -5.27
CA PHE A 439 -14.08 -0.86 -4.56
C PHE A 439 -15.43 -0.14 -4.74
N ASP A 440 -15.43 1.05 -5.32
CA ASP A 440 -16.62 1.71 -5.88
C ASP A 440 -17.18 0.93 -7.08
N PHE A 441 -16.31 0.24 -7.84
CA PHE A 441 -16.71 -0.59 -8.99
C PHE A 441 -16.89 -2.07 -8.66
N PHE A 442 -16.15 -2.63 -7.70
CA PHE A 442 -16.15 -4.08 -7.44
C PHE A 442 -16.41 -4.43 -5.97
N SER A 443 -17.26 -5.43 -5.78
CA SER A 443 -17.37 -6.15 -4.51
C SER A 443 -16.09 -6.96 -4.22
N ASN A 444 -15.84 -7.22 -2.94
CA ASN A 444 -14.67 -8.00 -2.50
C ASN A 444 -14.61 -9.38 -3.18
N ASP A 445 -15.76 -10.04 -3.37
CA ASP A 445 -15.88 -11.32 -4.08
C ASP A 445 -15.62 -11.21 -5.58
N GLU A 446 -15.98 -10.10 -6.24
CA GLU A 446 -15.60 -9.85 -7.63
C GLU A 446 -14.09 -9.69 -7.77
N VAL A 447 -13.46 -8.85 -6.93
CA VAL A 447 -12.00 -8.63 -6.95
C VAL A 447 -11.24 -9.94 -6.77
N VAL A 448 -11.60 -10.73 -5.74
CA VAL A 448 -10.94 -12.02 -5.46
C VAL A 448 -11.15 -13.02 -6.58
N ARG A 449 -12.34 -13.09 -7.19
CA ARG A 449 -12.61 -14.00 -8.32
C ARG A 449 -11.83 -13.62 -9.57
N LEU A 450 -11.79 -12.32 -9.91
CA LEU A 450 -11.05 -11.80 -11.06
C LEU A 450 -9.55 -12.12 -10.94
N VAL A 451 -8.94 -11.85 -9.78
CA VAL A 451 -7.52 -12.15 -9.55
C VAL A 451 -7.25 -13.65 -9.57
N TYR A 452 -8.07 -14.46 -8.88
CA TYR A 452 -7.90 -15.91 -8.84
C TYR A 452 -7.95 -16.55 -10.23
N GLN A 453 -8.96 -16.16 -11.04
CA GLN A 453 -9.15 -16.68 -12.38
C GLN A 453 -8.02 -16.22 -13.31
N PHE A 454 -7.65 -14.93 -13.28
CA PHE A 454 -6.52 -14.41 -14.05
C PHE A 454 -5.19 -15.09 -13.69
N MET A 455 -4.93 -15.36 -12.41
CA MET A 455 -3.72 -16.09 -11.97
C MET A 455 -3.70 -17.55 -12.43
N HIS A 456 -4.86 -18.17 -12.62
CA HIS A 456 -4.97 -19.52 -13.17
C HIS A 456 -4.67 -19.55 -14.67
N ASP A 457 -5.30 -18.64 -15.42
CA ASP A 457 -5.23 -18.58 -16.87
C ASP A 457 -3.91 -17.95 -17.38
N ASN A 458 -3.35 -17.00 -16.62
CA ASN A 458 -2.13 -16.24 -16.94
C ASN A 458 -1.12 -16.23 -15.77
N PRO A 459 -0.44 -17.35 -15.46
CA PRO A 459 0.44 -17.46 -14.27
C PRO A 459 1.62 -16.48 -14.21
N MET A 460 2.02 -15.90 -15.35
CA MET A 460 3.12 -14.90 -15.47
C MET A 460 2.60 -13.47 -15.73
N GLY A 461 1.29 -13.24 -15.63
CA GLY A 461 0.65 -11.94 -15.86
C GLY A 461 0.78 -10.98 -14.66
N ASP A 462 0.28 -9.76 -14.84
CA ASP A 462 0.18 -8.73 -13.79
C ASP A 462 -1.28 -8.62 -13.30
N PRO A 463 -1.64 -9.25 -12.16
CA PRO A 463 -3.02 -9.25 -11.66
C PRO A 463 -3.51 -7.88 -11.19
N ALA A 464 -2.64 -7.00 -10.69
CA ALA A 464 -3.01 -5.63 -10.33
C ALA A 464 -3.34 -4.80 -11.58
N LYS A 465 -2.54 -4.91 -12.64
CA LYS A 465 -2.84 -4.30 -13.94
C LYS A 465 -4.16 -4.82 -14.51
N TYR A 466 -4.37 -6.14 -14.51
CA TYR A 466 -5.62 -6.75 -14.99
C TYR A 466 -6.86 -6.22 -14.25
N LEU A 467 -6.80 -6.06 -12.92
CA LEU A 467 -7.90 -5.46 -12.16
C LEU A 467 -8.24 -4.03 -12.63
N ILE A 468 -7.23 -3.22 -12.96
CA ILE A 468 -7.43 -1.87 -13.51
C ILE A 468 -8.01 -1.92 -14.93
N GLU A 469 -7.57 -2.85 -15.77
CA GLU A 469 -8.14 -3.04 -17.12
C GLU A 469 -9.63 -3.41 -17.05
N GLN A 470 -10.00 -4.32 -16.14
CA GLN A 470 -11.40 -4.67 -15.86
C GLN A 470 -12.20 -3.50 -15.28
N LEU A 471 -11.59 -2.66 -14.44
CA LEU A 471 -12.23 -1.43 -13.94
C LEU A 471 -12.56 -0.46 -15.07
N ILE A 472 -11.60 -0.19 -15.95
CA ILE A 472 -11.78 0.74 -17.07
C ILE A 472 -12.85 0.22 -18.04
N LEU A 473 -12.94 -1.09 -18.26
CA LEU A 473 -14.05 -1.72 -18.98
C LEU A 473 -15.41 -1.49 -18.30
N LYS A 474 -15.49 -1.69 -16.97
CA LYS A 474 -16.74 -1.52 -16.20
C LYS A 474 -17.18 -0.05 -16.18
N ALA A 475 -16.27 0.87 -15.88
CA ALA A 475 -16.51 2.32 -15.90
C ALA A 475 -16.93 2.82 -17.29
N ALA A 476 -16.29 2.35 -18.38
CA ALA A 476 -16.68 2.71 -19.73
C ALA A 476 -18.09 2.21 -20.09
N LYS A 477 -18.41 0.96 -19.72
CA LYS A 477 -19.73 0.37 -19.92
C LYS A 477 -20.83 1.13 -19.17
N GLU A 478 -20.58 1.52 -17.93
CA GLU A 478 -21.51 2.34 -17.13
C GLU A 478 -21.65 3.76 -17.69
N ALA A 479 -20.60 4.30 -18.31
CA ALA A 479 -20.61 5.57 -19.03
C ALA A 479 -21.25 5.51 -20.43
N ALA A 480 -21.61 4.32 -20.94
CA ALA A 480 -21.99 4.06 -22.33
C ALA A 480 -20.92 4.50 -23.36
N LEU A 481 -19.65 4.27 -23.04
CA LEU A 481 -18.46 4.52 -23.85
C LEU A 481 -17.69 3.22 -24.11
N THR A 482 -16.82 3.22 -25.11
CA THR A 482 -15.73 2.23 -25.20
C THR A 482 -14.61 2.56 -24.22
N ALA A 483 -13.80 1.56 -23.83
CA ALA A 483 -12.62 1.77 -22.99
C ALA A 483 -11.62 2.76 -23.64
N GLU A 484 -11.47 2.72 -24.97
CA GLU A 484 -10.63 3.67 -25.70
C GLU A 484 -11.17 5.10 -25.61
N GLU A 485 -12.48 5.31 -25.74
CA GLU A 485 -13.09 6.63 -25.62
C GLU A 485 -12.91 7.18 -24.21
N LEU A 486 -13.15 6.36 -23.18
CA LEU A 486 -12.92 6.72 -21.77
C LEU A 486 -11.44 7.12 -21.52
N MET A 487 -10.49 6.35 -22.06
CA MET A 487 -9.06 6.65 -21.94
C MET A 487 -8.65 7.91 -22.73
N ARG A 488 -9.30 8.17 -23.87
CA ARG A 488 -9.12 9.41 -24.66
C ARG A 488 -9.75 10.65 -24.03
N ILE A 489 -10.58 10.52 -22.98
CA ILE A 489 -11.14 11.69 -22.28
C ILE A 489 -10.00 12.54 -21.72
N PRO A 490 -9.96 13.86 -22.02
CA PRO A 490 -8.93 14.74 -21.52
C PRO A 490 -8.85 14.78 -19.99
N VAL A 491 -7.62 14.96 -19.52
CA VAL A 491 -7.24 15.24 -18.12
C VAL A 491 -8.21 16.24 -17.48
N GLY A 492 -8.75 15.89 -16.30
CA GLY A 492 -9.70 16.72 -15.55
C GLY A 492 -11.19 16.45 -15.85
N SER A 493 -11.53 15.69 -16.90
CA SER A 493 -12.92 15.23 -17.14
C SER A 493 -13.15 13.75 -16.84
N ARG A 494 -12.09 12.96 -16.64
CA ARG A 494 -12.18 11.51 -16.43
C ARG A 494 -12.67 11.15 -15.00
N ARG A 495 -12.45 12.01 -13.99
CA ARG A 495 -13.01 11.88 -12.62
C ARG A 495 -14.54 12.01 -12.49
N LYS A 496 -15.26 12.06 -13.62
CA LYS A 496 -16.72 11.88 -13.70
C LYS A 496 -17.13 10.42 -13.88
N TYR A 497 -16.19 9.55 -14.20
CA TYR A 497 -16.44 8.17 -14.65
C TYR A 497 -15.73 7.12 -13.79
N HIS A 498 -14.60 7.44 -13.16
CA HIS A 498 -13.95 6.67 -12.10
C HIS A 498 -13.07 7.59 -11.26
N ASP A 499 -12.67 7.20 -10.05
CA ASP A 499 -11.71 7.95 -9.22
C ASP A 499 -10.25 7.58 -9.56
N ASP A 500 -9.25 8.19 -8.93
CA ASP A 500 -7.88 7.68 -8.96
C ASP A 500 -7.89 6.24 -8.39
N VAL A 501 -7.22 5.29 -9.04
CA VAL A 501 -7.27 3.86 -8.67
C VAL A 501 -5.87 3.32 -8.46
N THR A 502 -5.65 2.73 -7.29
CA THR A 502 -4.40 2.08 -6.90
C THR A 502 -4.67 0.66 -6.42
N VAL A 503 -3.86 -0.30 -6.87
CA VAL A 503 -4.00 -1.72 -6.55
C VAL A 503 -2.62 -2.34 -6.25
N ILE A 504 -2.54 -3.18 -5.22
CA ILE A 504 -1.42 -4.10 -4.98
C ILE A 504 -1.97 -5.51 -4.77
N VAL A 505 -1.39 -6.52 -5.43
CA VAL A 505 -1.69 -7.95 -5.22
C VAL A 505 -0.44 -8.65 -4.68
N ILE A 506 -0.54 -9.20 -3.46
CA ILE A 506 0.53 -9.94 -2.78
C ILE A 506 0.21 -11.44 -2.86
N ILE A 507 1.00 -12.22 -3.59
CA ILE A 507 0.82 -13.68 -3.72
C ILE A 507 1.58 -14.38 -2.59
N LEU A 508 0.85 -15.05 -1.70
CA LEU A 508 1.38 -15.62 -0.47
C LEU A 508 2.17 -16.90 -0.73
N GLY A 509 3.21 -17.15 0.08
CA GLY A 509 4.22 -18.19 -0.20
C GLY A 509 3.73 -19.65 -0.16
N ASN A 510 2.54 -19.89 0.38
CA ASN A 510 2.09 -21.24 0.73
C ASN A 510 1.33 -21.93 -0.42
N ALA A 511 0.71 -21.18 -1.33
CA ALA A 511 -0.16 -21.70 -2.39
C ALA A 511 0.53 -22.64 -3.42
N GLN A 512 1.85 -22.54 -3.61
CA GLN A 512 2.56 -23.48 -4.49
C GLN A 512 2.62 -24.92 -3.94
N ARG A 513 2.36 -25.14 -2.63
CA ARG A 513 2.29 -26.48 -2.03
C ARG A 513 1.01 -27.25 -2.39
N THR A 514 -0.08 -26.54 -2.66
CA THR A 514 -1.41 -27.15 -2.89
C THR A 514 -1.72 -27.32 -4.37
N MET A 515 -1.34 -26.37 -5.24
CA MET A 515 -1.56 -26.49 -6.68
C MET A 515 -0.88 -27.72 -7.31
N THR A 516 0.31 -28.11 -6.83
CA THR A 516 1.01 -29.31 -7.31
C THR A 516 0.46 -30.63 -6.73
N ALA A 517 -0.30 -30.58 -5.64
CA ALA A 517 -0.94 -31.76 -5.04
C ALA A 517 -2.30 -32.09 -5.69
N SER A 518 -2.96 -31.10 -6.32
CA SER A 518 -4.30 -31.26 -6.90
C SER A 518 -4.31 -31.82 -8.34
N THR A 519 -3.17 -31.86 -9.04
CA THR A 519 -3.04 -32.42 -10.39
C THR A 519 -2.63 -33.90 -10.42
N SER A 520 -2.78 -34.62 -9.30
CA SER A 520 -2.51 -36.07 -9.21
C SER A 520 -3.69 -36.83 -8.60
N LEU A 521 -4.72 -37.07 -9.43
CA LEU A 521 -5.79 -38.05 -9.24
C LEU A 521 -6.05 -38.78 -10.56
#